data_AF-A0A0F9Q533-F1
#
_entry.id   AF-A0A0F9Q533-F1
#
_cell.length_a   1.000
_cell.length_b   1.000
_cell.length_c   1.000
_cell.angle_alpha   90.00
_cell.angle_beta   90.00
_cell.angle_gamma   90.00
#
_symmetry.space_group_name_H-M   'P 1'
#
loop_
_entity.id
_entity.type
_entity.pdbx_description
1 polymer ?
#
loop_
_entity_poly.entity_id
_entity_poly.type
_entity_poly.pdbx_seq_one_letter_code
_entity_poly.pdbx_strand_id
1 'polypeptide(L)'
;MIIVYKYGLIFVAILDKEFVKHEIREEAEKSLDMFYTLYRTEIKDASFEIGQFEPFKNILSKQIEEYFNKVKDSNENAEIGDFGFFTEAIKKLRTNSN
;
A
#
# COMPACT_ATOMS: atom_id res chain seq x y z
N MET A 1 -9.45 1.35 -8.78
CA MET A 1 -8.60 2.29 -9.55
C MET A 1 -8.39 3.56 -8.76
N ILE A 2 -7.17 4.06 -8.74
CA ILE A 2 -6.78 5.36 -8.17
C ILE A 2 -5.98 6.09 -9.23
N ILE A 3 -6.24 7.40 -9.36
CA ILE A 3 -5.52 8.29 -10.25
C ILE A 3 -5.03 9.46 -9.40
N VAL A 4 -3.72 9.72 -9.47
CA VAL A 4 -3.08 10.89 -8.84
C VAL A 4 -2.29 11.65 -9.88
N TYR A 5 -2.27 12.97 -9.73
CA TYR A 5 -1.60 13.89 -10.64
C TYR A 5 -0.69 14.83 -9.84
N LYS A 6 0.60 14.86 -10.18
CA LYS A 6 1.61 15.69 -9.52
C LYS A 6 2.80 15.91 -10.46
N TYR A 7 3.44 17.07 -10.40
CA TYR A 7 4.62 17.43 -11.23
C TYR A 7 4.42 17.31 -12.76
N GLY A 8 3.18 17.41 -13.25
CA GLY A 8 2.90 17.15 -14.67
C GLY A 8 2.86 15.68 -15.05
N LEU A 9 2.93 14.78 -14.07
CA LEU A 9 2.88 13.33 -14.22
C LEU A 9 1.55 12.77 -13.72
N ILE A 10 1.14 11.64 -14.30
CA ILE A 10 -0.04 10.87 -13.87
C ILE A 10 0.44 9.52 -13.37
N PHE A 11 -0.03 9.11 -12.19
CA PHE A 11 0.11 7.74 -11.70
C PHE A 11 -1.26 7.09 -11.61
N VAL A 12 -1.38 5.89 -12.19
CA VAL A 12 -2.61 5.11 -12.22
C VAL A 12 -2.35 3.78 -11.52
N ALA A 13 -3.04 3.55 -10.40
CA ALA A 13 -3.08 2.26 -9.73
C ALA A 13 -4.38 1.53 -10.07
N ILE A 14 -4.25 0.33 -10.65
CA ILE A 14 -5.36 -0.58 -10.91
C ILE A 14 -5.33 -1.64 -9.82
N LEU A 15 -6.48 -1.85 -9.18
CA LEU A 15 -6.64 -2.68 -8.00
C LEU A 15 -7.95 -3.44 -8.16
N ASP A 16 -8.03 -4.62 -7.56
CA ASP A 16 -9.28 -5.36 -7.46
C ASP A 16 -10.36 -4.51 -6.78
N LYS A 17 -11.63 -4.73 -7.16
CA LYS A 17 -12.79 -4.07 -6.57
C LYS A 17 -12.88 -4.36 -5.07
N GLU A 18 -12.54 -5.57 -4.66
CA GLU A 18 -12.60 -6.05 -3.27
C GLU A 18 -11.39 -5.64 -2.44
N PHE A 19 -10.41 -4.98 -3.03
CA PHE A 19 -9.18 -4.62 -2.36
C PHE A 19 -9.39 -3.51 -1.32
N VAL A 20 -8.84 -3.71 -0.11
CA VAL A 20 -8.88 -2.72 0.98
C VAL A 20 -7.97 -1.54 0.64
N LYS A 21 -8.56 -0.34 0.59
CA LYS A 21 -7.93 0.91 0.13
C LYS A 21 -7.49 1.79 1.29
N HIS A 22 -6.82 1.23 2.29
CA HIS A 22 -6.35 2.02 3.43
C HIS A 22 -5.16 2.90 2.98
N GLU A 23 -5.27 4.23 3.06
CA GLU A 23 -4.19 5.19 2.73
C GLU A 23 -3.54 5.05 1.33
N ILE A 24 -4.12 4.25 0.45
CA ILE A 24 -3.53 3.90 -0.84
C ILE A 24 -3.37 5.09 -1.80
N ARG A 25 -4.14 6.15 -1.59
CA ARG A 25 -3.94 7.42 -2.30
C ARG A 25 -2.62 8.06 -1.89
N GLU A 26 -2.30 8.08 -0.60
CA GLU A 26 -1.05 8.64 -0.10
C GLU A 26 0.14 7.82 -0.59
N GLU A 27 0.01 6.49 -0.64
CA GLU A 27 1.04 5.63 -1.21
C GLU A 27 1.25 5.90 -2.70
N ALA A 28 0.19 6.11 -3.48
CA ALA A 28 0.29 6.50 -4.89
C ALA A 28 0.96 7.88 -5.06
N GLU A 29 0.67 8.85 -4.20
CA GLU A 29 1.33 10.17 -4.21
C GLU A 29 2.82 10.05 -3.86
N LYS A 30 3.19 9.21 -2.87
CA LYS A 30 4.58 8.89 -2.53
C LYS A 30 5.32 8.20 -3.69
N SER A 31 4.67 7.27 -4.40
CA SER A 31 5.26 6.63 -5.60
C SER A 31 5.62 7.69 -6.64
N LEU A 32 4.73 8.66 -6.86
CA LEU A 32 4.93 9.73 -7.82
C LEU A 32 6.03 10.71 -7.38
N ASP A 33 6.14 10.99 -6.08
CA ASP A 33 7.25 11.75 -5.49
C ASP A 33 8.60 11.06 -5.70
N MET A 34 8.68 9.75 -5.47
CA MET A 34 9.90 8.96 -5.69
C MET A 34 10.28 8.94 -7.17
N PHE A 35 9.31 8.70 -8.07
CA PHE A 35 9.56 8.72 -9.51
C PHE A 35 10.12 10.07 -9.97
N TYR A 36 9.45 11.16 -9.58
CA TYR A 36 9.90 12.50 -9.94
C TYR A 36 11.29 12.79 -9.35
N THR A 37 11.56 12.39 -8.12
CA THR A 37 12.87 12.62 -7.49
C THR A 37 13.99 11.89 -8.25
N LEU A 38 13.75 10.65 -8.69
CA LEU A 38 14.73 9.84 -9.42
C LEU A 38 14.99 10.39 -10.83
N TYR A 39 13.94 10.86 -11.51
CA TYR A 39 14.01 11.18 -12.93
C TYR A 39 13.76 12.65 -13.26
N ARG A 40 13.81 13.57 -12.29
CA ARG A 40 13.48 15.00 -12.52
C ARG A 40 14.32 15.65 -13.61
N THR A 41 15.53 15.16 -13.86
CA THR A 41 16.46 15.72 -14.87
C THR A 41 16.03 15.21 -16.24
N GLU A 42 15.75 13.93 -16.33
CA GLU A 42 15.31 13.17 -17.49
C GLU A 42 13.90 13.59 -17.94
N ILE A 43 12.97 13.84 -17.01
CA ILE A 43 11.62 14.32 -17.31
C ILE A 43 11.66 15.71 -17.98
N LYS A 44 12.67 16.52 -17.66
CA LYS A 44 12.85 17.84 -18.27
C LYS A 44 13.55 17.78 -19.63
N ASP A 45 14.21 16.67 -19.92
CA ASP A 45 14.97 16.46 -21.14
C ASP A 45 14.20 15.52 -22.08
N ALA A 46 13.69 16.05 -23.19
CA ALA A 46 12.74 15.35 -24.06
C ALA A 46 13.33 14.13 -24.81
N SER A 47 14.57 13.74 -24.51
CA SER A 47 15.33 12.72 -25.21
C SER A 47 15.30 11.32 -24.55
N PHE A 48 14.57 11.14 -23.44
CA PHE A 48 14.60 9.89 -22.68
C PHE A 48 13.70 8.78 -23.23
N GLU A 49 14.24 7.57 -23.37
CA GLU A 49 13.50 6.38 -23.79
C GLU A 49 12.69 5.74 -22.65
N ILE A 50 11.49 5.25 -23.00
CA ILE A 50 10.44 4.73 -22.11
C ILE A 50 10.84 3.46 -21.30
N GLY A 51 12.00 2.85 -21.59
CA GLY A 51 12.43 1.58 -20.97
C GLY A 51 13.31 1.69 -19.73
N GLN A 52 13.84 2.88 -19.39
CA GLN A 52 14.97 3.00 -18.47
C GLN A 52 14.61 3.17 -16.98
N PHE A 53 13.35 2.92 -16.59
CA PHE A 53 12.88 3.17 -15.22
C PHE A 53 13.12 2.01 -14.23
N GLU A 54 14.11 1.14 -14.47
CA GLU A 54 14.38 -0.03 -13.61
C GLU A 54 14.63 0.31 -12.14
N PRO A 55 15.40 1.37 -11.80
CA PRO A 55 15.53 1.80 -10.42
C PRO A 55 14.17 2.05 -9.74
N PHE A 56 13.23 2.69 -10.44
CA PHE A 56 11.90 2.93 -9.91
C PHE A 56 11.04 1.67 -9.84
N LYS A 57 11.14 0.73 -10.80
CA LYS A 57 10.41 -0.54 -10.72
C LYS A 57 10.76 -1.31 -9.44
N ASN A 58 12.04 -1.35 -9.08
CA ASN A 58 12.50 -2.00 -7.86
C ASN A 58 11.93 -1.32 -6.59
N ILE A 59 11.96 0.01 -6.56
CA ILE A 59 11.39 0.79 -5.45
C ILE A 59 9.89 0.59 -5.35
N LEU A 60 9.17 0.61 -6.48
CA LEU A 60 7.73 0.41 -6.54
C LEU A 60 7.35 -1.00 -6.07
N SER A 61 8.10 -2.03 -6.48
CA SER A 61 7.87 -3.41 -6.01
C SER A 61 7.97 -3.50 -4.49
N LYS A 62 9.03 -2.92 -3.92
CA LYS A 62 9.23 -2.90 -2.47
C LYS A 62 8.12 -2.12 -1.75
N GLN A 63 7.72 -0.97 -2.30
CA GLN A 63 6.63 -0.17 -1.74
C GLN A 63 5.30 -0.95 -1.74
N ILE A 64 5.03 -1.71 -2.80
CA ILE A 64 3.84 -2.57 -2.89
C ILE A 64 3.89 -3.64 -1.80
N GLU A 65 5.01 -4.36 -1.65
CA GLU A 65 5.19 -5.36 -0.59
C GLU A 65 4.99 -4.77 0.81
N GLU A 66 5.60 -3.61 1.09
CA GLU A 66 5.45 -2.89 2.36
C GLU A 66 3.99 -2.48 2.61
N TYR A 67 3.27 -2.04 1.58
CA TYR A 67 1.85 -1.72 1.68
C TYR A 67 1.01 -2.97 2.02
N PHE A 68 1.24 -4.09 1.34
CA PHE A 68 0.52 -5.33 1.63
C PHE A 68 0.77 -5.83 3.06
N ASN A 69 2.01 -5.73 3.54
CA ASN A 69 2.34 -6.06 4.92
C ASN A 69 1.61 -5.13 5.91
N LYS A 70 1.61 -3.83 5.67
CA LYS A 70 0.86 -2.87 6.50
C LYS A 70 -0.64 -3.13 6.51
N VAL A 71 -1.25 -3.44 5.36
CA VAL A 71 -2.67 -3.76 5.27
C VAL A 71 -2.98 -5.06 6.01
N LYS A 72 -2.11 -6.07 5.90
CA LYS A 72 -2.24 -7.32 6.65
C LYS A 72 -2.15 -7.08 8.15
N ASP A 73 -1.13 -6.35 8.62
CA ASP A 73 -0.95 -6.03 10.04
C ASP A 73 -2.10 -5.14 10.56
N SER A 74 -2.59 -4.20 9.76
CA SER A 74 -3.74 -3.36 10.08
C SER A 74 -5.03 -4.17 10.17
N ASN A 75 -5.22 -5.16 9.29
CA ASN A 75 -6.34 -6.10 9.35
C ASN A 75 -6.23 -7.03 10.55
N GLU A 76 -5.05 -7.57 10.88
CA GLU A 76 -4.84 -8.38 12.08
C GLU A 76 -5.15 -7.57 13.36
N ASN A 77 -4.79 -6.29 13.40
CA ASN A 77 -5.14 -5.39 14.51
C ASN A 77 -6.62 -4.96 14.51
N ALA A 78 -7.28 -4.90 13.35
CA ALA A 78 -8.72 -4.68 13.24
C ALA A 78 -9.53 -5.94 13.62
N GLU A 79 -9.00 -7.14 13.34
CA GLU A 79 -9.57 -8.43 13.77
C GLU A 79 -9.40 -8.67 15.28
N ILE A 80 -8.40 -8.07 15.94
CA ILE A 80 -8.35 -8.00 17.42
C ILE A 80 -9.52 -7.16 17.99
N GLY A 81 -10.20 -6.38 17.14
CA GLY A 81 -11.46 -5.70 17.46
C GLY A 81 -12.71 -6.58 17.37
N ASP A 82 -12.63 -7.80 16.81
CA ASP A 82 -13.76 -8.72 16.69
C ASP A 82 -13.54 -9.98 17.55
N PHE A 83 -14.04 -9.86 18.77
CA PHE A 83 -14.06 -10.84 19.86
C PHE A 83 -14.77 -12.17 19.49
N GLY A 84 -14.13 -13.02 18.68
CA GLY A 84 -14.60 -14.37 18.39
C GLY A 84 -13.88 -15.47 19.18
N PHE A 85 -12.54 -15.46 19.16
CA PHE A 85 -11.75 -16.57 19.67
C PHE A 85 -11.42 -16.46 21.17
N PHE A 86 -11.02 -15.27 21.64
CA PHE A 86 -10.63 -15.07 23.04
C PHE A 86 -11.84 -15.03 23.99
N THR A 87 -13.01 -14.65 23.51
CA THR A 87 -14.26 -14.63 24.27
C THR A 87 -14.71 -16.03 24.66
N GLU A 88 -14.62 -17.00 23.75
CA GLU A 88 -14.90 -18.42 24.01
C GLU A 88 -13.92 -19.04 25.00
N ALA A 89 -12.62 -18.75 24.85
CA ALA A 89 -11.57 -19.26 25.73
C ALA A 89 -11.68 -18.72 27.17
N ILE A 90 -11.95 -17.41 27.32
CA ILE A 90 -12.17 -16.80 28.64
C ILE A 90 -13.50 -17.24 29.26
N LYS A 91 -14.55 -17.46 28.46
CA LYS A 91 -15.83 -17.98 28.95
C LYS A 91 -15.69 -19.42 29.46
N LYS A 92 -14.99 -20.31 28.73
CA LYS A 92 -14.70 -21.69 29.17
C LYS A 92 -13.87 -21.76 30.45
N LEU A 93 -12.94 -20.83 30.65
CA LEU A 93 -12.16 -20.74 31.90
C LEU A 93 -13.02 -20.27 33.10
N ARG A 94 -14.03 -19.43 32.88
CA ARG A 94 -14.88 -18.91 33.96
C ARG A 94 -16.02 -19.87 34.38
N THR A 95 -16.51 -20.72 33.48
CA THR A 95 -17.55 -21.72 33.81
C THR A 95 -17.01 -23.02 34.41
N ASN A 96 -15.73 -23.35 34.22
CA ASN A 96 -15.10 -24.56 34.79
C ASN A 96 -14.51 -24.35 36.21
N SER A 97 -14.86 -23.26 36.90
CA SER A 97 -14.44 -22.99 38.29
C SER A 97 -15.60 -23.09 39.30
N ASN A 98 -16.61 -23.92 39.05
CA ASN A 98 -17.57 -24.38 40.06
C ASN A 98 -17.76 -25.90 39.95
#